data_AF-A0AA39LUQ1-F1
#
_entry.id   AF-A0AA39LUQ1-F1
#
_cell.length_a   1.000
_cell.length_b   1.000
_cell.length_c   1.000
_cell.angle_alpha   90.00
_cell.angle_beta   90.00
_cell.angle_gamma   90.00
#
_symmetry.space_group_name_H-M   'P 1'
#
loop_
_entity.id
_entity.type
_entity.pdbx_description
1 polymer ?
#
loop_
_entity_poly.entity_id
_entity_poly.type
_entity_poly.pdbx_seq_one_letter_code
_entity_poly.pdbx_strand_id
1 'polypeptide(L)'
;MFGCRTIGACGEPDIAIIVLDTIFRISTVSLVRDIPKSKGFDIRDELLRFFDRHYSSNRMCLCIVGKLGVHALEEMVLNLPLHKIRNKNVEAKIYKEHFWGPDELSRRVDIVPILDQHILQIHFAVDDFSPFWKSGPGNHLIHLICQKTKGSLKKVNQR
;
A
#
# COMPACT_ATOMS: atom_id res chain seq x y z
N MET A 1 -1.03 3.55 -0.14
CA MET A 1 0.35 4.05 -0.39
C MET A 1 1.24 3.33 0.62
N PHE A 2 2.05 2.38 0.17
CA PHE A 2 2.95 1.62 1.04
C PHE A 2 4.02 2.58 1.58
N GLY A 3 4.16 2.67 2.90
CA GLY A 3 5.21 3.45 3.52
C GLY A 3 6.54 2.72 3.33
N CYS A 4 7.27 3.03 2.26
CA CYS A 4 8.64 2.58 2.09
C CYS A 4 9.53 3.45 2.98
N ARG A 5 9.99 2.93 4.13
CA ARG A 5 11.11 3.53 4.85
C ARG A 5 12.38 2.84 4.38
N THR A 6 13.23 3.59 3.68
CA THR A 6 14.64 3.26 3.56
C THR A 6 15.28 3.44 4.93
N ILE A 7 15.69 2.34 5.55
CA ILE A 7 16.55 2.41 6.73
C ILE A 7 17.97 2.46 6.17
N GLY A 8 18.53 3.66 6.05
CA GLY A 8 19.96 3.81 5.77
C GLY A 8 20.71 3.22 6.96
N ALA A 9 21.29 2.04 6.79
CA ALA A 9 22.19 1.48 7.78
C ALA A 9 23.46 2.36 7.82
N CYS A 10 23.85 2.75 9.03
CA CYS A 10 25.11 3.42 9.32
C CYS A 10 26.28 2.78 8.56
N GLY A 11 26.96 3.56 7.71
CA GLY A 11 28.38 3.33 7.39
C GLY A 11 28.74 3.08 5.93
N GLU A 12 27.83 2.61 5.07
CA GLU A 12 28.15 2.38 3.65
C GLU A 12 27.11 3.04 2.73
N PRO A 13 27.52 3.93 1.80
CA PRO A 13 26.61 4.72 0.97
C PRO A 13 25.83 3.91 -0.09
N ASP A 14 26.05 2.60 -0.19
CA ASP A 14 25.62 1.79 -1.33
C ASP A 14 24.58 0.69 -0.99
N ILE A 15 24.00 0.70 0.22
CA ILE A 15 23.02 -0.32 0.65
C ILE A 15 21.66 0.32 0.96
N ALA A 16 20.64 -0.05 0.20
CA ALA A 16 19.26 0.30 0.46
C ALA A 16 18.53 -0.87 1.12
N ILE A 17 18.16 -0.70 2.39
CA ILE A 17 17.27 -1.61 3.10
C ILE A 17 15.85 -1.06 3.02
N ILE A 18 14.97 -1.81 2.36
CA ILE A 18 13.54 -1.50 2.25
C ILE A 18 12.78 -2.46 3.15
N VAL A 19 12.21 -1.91 4.23
CA VAL A 19 11.24 -2.62 5.06
C VAL A 19 9.85 -2.23 4.56
N LEU A 20 9.11 -3.22 4.06
CA LEU A 20 7.75 -3.00 3.57
C LEU A 20 6.75 -3.19 4.71
N ASP A 21 6.36 -2.08 5.35
CA ASP A 21 5.29 -2.07 6.32
C ASP A 21 3.94 -1.78 5.65
N THR A 22 2.92 -2.59 5.95
CA THR A 22 1.67 -2.58 5.19
C THR A 22 0.69 -1.49 5.68
N ILE A 23 0.97 -0.78 6.78
CA ILE A 23 -0.05 0.03 7.47
C ILE A 23 0.52 1.37 7.96
N PHE A 24 0.69 2.34 7.06
CA PHE A 24 0.73 3.74 7.46
C PHE A 24 -0.01 4.60 6.44
N ARG A 25 -1.15 5.18 6.87
CA ARG A 25 -1.94 6.12 6.07
C ARG A 25 -1.67 7.53 6.59
N ILE A 26 -1.61 8.49 5.67
CA ILE A 26 -1.36 9.90 6.01
C ILE A 26 -2.45 10.36 7.00
N SER A 27 -2.02 10.92 8.13
CA SER A 27 -2.90 11.44 9.18
C SER A 27 -2.50 12.87 9.54
N THR A 28 -3.48 13.66 9.99
CA THR A 28 -3.29 15.08 10.37
C THR A 28 -2.96 15.20 11.86
N VAL A 29 -2.27 16.27 12.25
CA VAL A 29 -1.91 16.56 13.65
C VAL A 29 -3.13 16.56 14.58
N SER A 30 -4.29 17.04 14.11
CA SER A 30 -5.54 17.04 14.88
C SER A 30 -6.02 15.63 15.24
N LEU A 31 -5.93 14.68 14.30
CA LEU A 31 -6.31 13.29 14.52
C LEU A 31 -5.35 12.56 15.45
N VAL A 32 -4.05 12.87 15.36
CA VAL A 32 -3.03 12.21 16.16
C VAL A 32 -2.90 12.82 17.55
N ARG A 33 -3.07 14.14 17.70
CA ARG A 33 -2.77 14.87 18.95
C ARG A 33 -4.02 15.37 19.67
N ASP A 34 -4.89 16.09 18.98
CA ASP A 34 -5.96 16.86 19.63
C ASP A 34 -7.15 15.99 20.01
N ILE A 35 -7.59 15.10 19.10
CA ILE A 35 -8.69 14.17 19.35
C ILE A 35 -8.36 13.19 20.50
N PRO A 36 -7.20 12.52 20.54
CA PRO A 36 -6.87 11.60 21.63
C PRO A 36 -6.75 12.32 22.99
N LYS A 37 -6.14 13.52 23.01
CA LYS A 37 -6.05 14.35 24.23
C LYS A 37 -7.44 14.73 24.76
N SER A 38 -8.36 15.13 23.89
CA SER A 38 -9.73 15.47 24.29
C SER A 38 -10.50 14.27 24.88
N LYS A 39 -10.13 13.05 24.49
CA LYS A 39 -10.73 11.79 24.95
C LYS A 39 -9.95 11.11 26.09
N GLY A 40 -8.87 11.74 26.58
CA GLY A 40 -8.04 11.21 27.67
C GLY A 40 -7.15 10.03 27.29
N PHE A 41 -6.88 9.79 26.01
CA PHE A 41 -5.99 8.70 25.57
C PHE A 41 -4.54 9.17 25.48
N ASP A 42 -3.61 8.36 26.02
CA ASP A 42 -2.18 8.51 25.72
C ASP A 42 -1.85 7.82 24.39
N ILE A 43 -1.40 8.64 23.44
CA ILE A 43 -1.02 8.24 22.09
C ILE A 43 0.19 7.31 22.12
N ARG A 44 1.11 7.49 23.07
CA ARG A 44 2.31 6.65 23.18
C ARG A 44 1.93 5.22 23.51
N ASP A 45 1.04 5.04 24.48
CA ASP A 45 0.58 3.72 24.91
C ASP A 45 -0.24 3.03 23.81
N GLU A 46 -1.05 3.78 23.07
CA GLU A 46 -1.79 3.23 21.94
C GLU A 46 -0.86 2.84 20.78
N LEU A 47 0.20 3.62 20.53
CA LEU A 47 1.22 3.28 19.55
C LEU A 47 1.98 2.01 19.94
N LEU A 48 2.32 1.85 21.23
CA LEU A 48 2.95 0.63 21.75
C LEU A 48 2.02 -0.58 21.63
N ARG A 49 0.72 -0.42 21.92
CA ARG A 49 -0.29 -1.46 21.71
C ARG A 49 -0.46 -1.83 20.24
N PHE A 50 -0.46 -0.83 19.35
CA PHE A 50 -0.52 -1.05 17.91
C PHE A 50 0.71 -1.80 17.40
N PHE A 51 1.90 -1.37 17.82
CA PHE A 51 3.15 -2.05 17.52
C PHE A 51 3.11 -3.50 18.02
N ASP A 52 2.68 -3.71 19.27
CA ASP A 52 2.63 -5.05 19.81
C ASP A 52 1.59 -5.95 19.10
N ARG A 53 0.48 -5.40 18.63
CA ARG A 53 -0.54 -6.17 17.92
C ARG A 53 -0.17 -6.51 16.47
N HIS A 54 0.45 -5.57 15.75
CA HIS A 54 0.58 -5.67 14.30
C HIS A 54 2.01 -5.95 13.80
N TYR A 55 3.04 -5.58 14.56
CA TYR A 55 4.43 -5.88 14.18
C TYR A 55 4.78 -7.30 14.61
N SER A 56 4.78 -8.21 13.63
CA SER A 56 5.15 -9.61 13.76
C SER A 56 6.03 -10.05 12.60
N SER A 57 7.07 -10.84 12.85
CA SER A 57 8.04 -11.23 11.81
C SER A 57 7.42 -12.02 10.66
N ASN A 58 6.36 -12.80 10.88
CA ASN A 58 5.64 -13.51 9.80
C ASN A 58 4.95 -12.58 8.78
N ARG A 59 4.78 -11.30 9.12
CA ARG A 59 4.13 -10.27 8.28
C ARG A 59 5.12 -9.32 7.62
N MET A 60 6.41 -9.41 7.95
CA MET A 60 7.45 -8.51 7.46
C MET A 60 8.15 -9.10 6.25
N CYS A 61 8.55 -8.23 5.32
CA CYS A 61 9.42 -8.57 4.20
C CYS A 61 10.59 -7.59 4.20
N LEU A 62 11.79 -8.12 3.99
CA LEU A 62 13.04 -7.37 3.92
C LEU A 62 13.60 -7.49 2.50
N CYS A 63 13.79 -6.35 1.84
CA CYS A 63 14.50 -6.27 0.57
C CYS A 63 15.78 -5.46 0.76
N ILE A 64 16.90 -6.02 0.33
CA ILE A 64 18.21 -5.36 0.38
C ILE A 64 18.74 -5.25 -1.04
N VAL A 65 19.14 -4.04 -1.40
CA VAL A 65 19.80 -3.76 -2.67
C VAL A 65 21.14 -3.14 -2.35
N GLY A 66 22.22 -3.75 -2.84
CA GLY A 66 23.57 -3.24 -2.66
C GLY A 66 24.53 -3.76 -3.73
N LYS A 67 25.72 -3.16 -3.80
CA LYS A 67 26.76 -3.54 -4.76
C LYS A 67 27.56 -4.79 -4.33
N LEU A 68 27.38 -5.23 -3.09
CA LEU A 68 28.05 -6.40 -2.52
C LEU A 68 27.51 -7.70 -3.16
N GLY A 69 28.34 -8.74 -3.15
CA GLY A 69 27.91 -10.08 -3.56
C GLY A 69 26.83 -10.65 -2.64
N VAL A 70 26.01 -11.57 -3.15
CA VAL A 70 24.84 -12.13 -2.43
C VAL A 70 25.22 -12.73 -1.07
N HIS A 71 26.34 -13.45 -0.97
CA HIS A 71 26.83 -14.00 0.30
C HIS A 71 27.17 -12.91 1.33
N ALA A 72 27.85 -11.83 0.91
CA ALA A 72 28.20 -10.74 1.82
C ALA A 72 26.95 -10.00 2.32
N LEU A 73 25.92 -9.86 1.46
CA LEU A 73 24.63 -9.31 1.87
C LEU A 73 23.92 -10.22 2.87
N GLU A 74 23.96 -11.54 2.67
CA GLU A 74 23.38 -12.52 3.58
C GLU A 74 24.05 -12.51 4.96
N GLU A 75 25.38 -12.53 5.03
CA GLU A 75 26.12 -12.42 6.29
C GLU A 75 25.80 -11.12 7.03
N MET A 76 25.70 -10.00 6.30
CA MET A 76 25.28 -8.73 6.87
C MET A 76 23.88 -8.82 7.49
N VAL A 77 22.91 -9.47 6.83
CA VAL A 77 21.56 -9.67 7.38
C VAL A 77 21.59 -10.52 8.65
N LEU A 78 22.37 -11.60 8.65
CA LEU A 78 22.50 -12.50 9.79
C LEU A 78 23.11 -11.80 11.01
N ASN A 79 24.03 -10.86 10.79
CA ASN A 79 24.63 -10.04 11.83
C ASN A 79 23.65 -8.98 12.40
N LEU A 80 22.61 -8.60 11.66
CA LEU A 80 21.59 -7.69 12.18
C LEU A 80 20.71 -8.39 13.23
N PRO A 81 20.24 -7.65 14.26
CA PRO A 81 19.39 -8.20 15.31
C PRO A 81 17.93 -8.47 14.85
N LEU A 82 17.73 -8.86 13.59
CA LEU A 82 16.42 -9.17 13.02
C LEU A 82 15.81 -10.44 13.63
N HIS A 83 16.66 -11.38 14.08
CA HIS A 83 16.23 -12.57 14.82
C HIS A 83 15.53 -12.23 16.15
N LYS A 84 15.71 -11.02 16.70
CA LYS A 84 15.03 -10.58 17.93
C LYS A 84 13.57 -10.20 17.69
N ILE A 85 13.16 -10.03 16.43
CA ILE A 85 11.78 -9.68 16.10
C ILE A 85 10.89 -10.90 16.34
N ARG A 86 10.00 -10.79 17.34
CA ARG A 86 9.12 -11.89 17.74
C ARG A 86 8.14 -12.24 16.62
N ASN A 87 8.01 -13.53 16.35
CA ASN A 87 6.90 -14.06 15.56
C ASN A 87 5.68 -14.22 16.47
N LYS A 88 4.62 -13.48 16.17
CA LYS A 88 3.33 -13.52 16.88
C LYS A 88 2.26 -14.29 16.10
N ASN A 89 2.62 -14.88 14.94
CA ASN A 89 1.72 -15.61 14.04
C ASN A 89 0.43 -14.85 13.74
N VAL A 90 0.55 -13.56 13.43
CA VAL A 90 -0.60 -12.70 13.13
C VAL A 90 -1.17 -13.07 11.77
N GLU A 91 -2.45 -13.40 11.72
CA GLU A 91 -3.17 -13.65 10.48
C GLU A 91 -3.35 -12.37 9.66
N ALA A 92 -3.24 -12.51 8.34
CA ALA A 92 -3.52 -11.41 7.44
C ALA A 92 -5.03 -11.11 7.43
N LYS A 93 -5.40 -9.83 7.60
CA LYS A 93 -6.79 -9.41 7.46
C LYS A 93 -7.22 -9.57 6.00
N ILE A 94 -8.20 -10.45 5.77
CA ILE A 94 -8.84 -10.63 4.47
C ILE A 94 -10.22 -9.98 4.54
N TYR A 95 -10.43 -8.97 3.70
CA TYR A 95 -11.75 -8.35 3.53
C TYR A 95 -12.47 -9.10 2.43
N LYS A 96 -13.43 -9.95 2.80
CA LYS A 96 -14.21 -10.75 1.83
C LYS A 96 -15.35 -9.94 1.22
N GLU A 97 -15.84 -8.96 1.95
CA GLU A 97 -16.94 -8.11 1.51
C GLU A 97 -16.44 -7.01 0.58
N HIS A 98 -17.23 -6.71 -0.43
CA HIS A 98 -16.93 -5.61 -1.33
C HIS A 98 -17.16 -4.27 -0.64
N PHE A 99 -16.28 -3.30 -0.88
CA PHE A 99 -16.39 -1.97 -0.26
C PHE A 99 -17.62 -1.19 -0.73
N TRP A 100 -18.16 -1.51 -1.91
CA TRP A 100 -19.39 -0.93 -2.42
C TRP A 100 -20.54 -1.90 -2.21
N GLY A 101 -21.51 -1.49 -1.40
CA GLY A 101 -22.80 -2.15 -1.26
C GLY A 101 -23.78 -1.72 -2.36
N PRO A 102 -25.01 -2.25 -2.34
CA PRO A 102 -26.02 -1.97 -3.37
C PRO A 102 -26.42 -0.49 -3.43
N ASP A 103 -26.35 0.24 -2.31
CA ASP A 103 -26.76 1.63 -2.22
C ASP A 103 -25.72 2.62 -2.78
N GLU A 104 -24.45 2.21 -2.82
CA GLU A 104 -23.33 2.98 -3.36
C GLU A 104 -23.12 2.78 -4.88
N LEU A 105 -23.71 1.74 -5.47
CA LEU A 105 -23.62 1.47 -6.91
C LEU A 105 -24.50 2.44 -7.72
N SER A 106 -24.14 2.65 -8.99
CA SER A 106 -24.87 3.54 -9.92
C SER A 106 -25.02 4.98 -9.43
N ARG A 107 -24.09 5.45 -8.59
CA ARG A 107 -24.04 6.83 -8.12
C ARG A 107 -23.18 7.69 -9.05
N ARG A 108 -23.62 8.94 -9.22
CA ARG A 108 -22.83 10.01 -9.83
C ARG A 108 -22.36 10.96 -8.73
N VAL A 109 -21.08 11.28 -8.74
CA VAL A 109 -20.46 12.25 -7.83
C VAL A 109 -19.86 13.35 -8.67
N ASP A 110 -20.37 14.57 -8.52
CA ASP A 110 -19.79 15.76 -9.16
C ASP A 110 -18.86 16.45 -8.14
N ILE A 111 -17.60 16.64 -8.52
CA ILE A 111 -16.55 17.20 -7.65
C ILE A 111 -16.10 18.53 -8.25
N VAL A 112 -16.06 19.59 -7.43
CA VAL A 112 -15.50 20.88 -7.83
C VAL A 112 -13.97 20.84 -7.63
N PRO A 113 -13.18 20.84 -8.71
CA PRO A 113 -11.73 20.79 -8.59
C PRO A 113 -11.16 22.13 -8.14
N ILE A 114 -10.03 22.11 -7.42
CA ILE A 114 -9.29 23.33 -7.05
C ILE A 114 -8.54 23.89 -8.26
N LEU A 115 -8.08 23.00 -9.15
CA LEU A 115 -7.40 23.35 -10.39
C LEU A 115 -8.39 23.34 -11.56
N ASP A 116 -8.08 24.08 -12.62
CA ASP A 116 -8.87 24.08 -13.85
C ASP A 116 -8.65 22.78 -14.64
N GLN A 117 -9.43 21.75 -14.28
CA GLN A 117 -9.35 20.42 -14.88
C GLN A 117 -10.74 19.81 -15.04
N HIS A 118 -11.00 19.24 -16.21
CA HIS A 118 -12.21 18.49 -16.49
C HIS A 118 -11.89 17.00 -16.58
N ILE A 119 -12.27 16.24 -15.56
CA ILE A 119 -11.99 14.80 -15.46
C ILE A 119 -13.30 14.05 -15.30
N LEU A 120 -13.55 13.07 -16.18
CA LEU A 120 -14.59 12.07 -16.00
C LEU A 120 -13.94 10.78 -15.51
N GLN A 121 -14.36 10.31 -14.34
CA GLN A 121 -13.94 9.01 -13.78
C GLN A 121 -15.13 8.07 -13.70
N ILE A 122 -14.98 6.86 -14.25
CA ILE A 122 -15.96 5.79 -14.17
C ILE A 122 -15.32 4.66 -13.38
N HIS A 123 -15.93 4.30 -12.26
CA HIS A 123 -15.46 3.25 -11.38
C HIS A 123 -16.39 2.04 -11.47
N PHE A 124 -15.80 0.84 -11.59
CA PHE A 124 -16.53 -0.42 -11.60
C PHE A 124 -16.14 -1.24 -10.38
N ALA A 125 -17.16 -1.72 -9.67
CA ALA A 125 -17.04 -2.75 -8.65
C ALA A 125 -16.53 -4.04 -9.25
N VAL A 126 -15.31 -4.45 -8.88
CA VAL A 126 -14.70 -5.71 -9.31
C VAL A 126 -14.08 -6.42 -8.13
N ASP A 127 -14.08 -7.75 -8.18
CA ASP A 127 -13.44 -8.59 -7.18
C ASP A 127 -11.91 -8.51 -7.25
N ASP A 128 -11.25 -9.04 -6.22
CA ASP A 128 -9.79 -9.09 -6.18
C ASP A 128 -9.22 -10.04 -7.23
N PHE A 129 -8.54 -9.47 -8.24
CA PHE A 129 -7.83 -10.24 -9.27
C PHE A 129 -6.41 -10.68 -8.88
N SER A 130 -5.95 -10.40 -7.65
CA SER A 130 -4.61 -10.77 -7.18
C SER A 130 -4.26 -12.26 -7.38
N PRO A 131 -5.18 -13.24 -7.16
CA PRO A 131 -4.89 -14.65 -7.43
C PRO A 131 -4.60 -14.95 -8.90
N PHE A 132 -5.17 -14.16 -9.81
CA PHE A 132 -5.08 -14.34 -11.27
C PHE A 132 -3.94 -13.55 -11.90
N TRP A 133 -2.90 -13.20 -11.13
CA TRP A 133 -1.79 -12.36 -11.60
C TRP A 133 -1.09 -12.90 -12.86
N LYS A 134 -1.03 -14.23 -13.04
CA LYS A 134 -0.42 -14.88 -14.23
C LYS A 134 -1.23 -14.64 -15.50
N SER A 135 -2.55 -14.79 -15.43
CA SER A 135 -3.45 -14.56 -16.57
C SER A 135 -3.74 -13.06 -16.78
N GLY A 136 -3.61 -12.24 -15.73
CA GLY A 136 -3.78 -10.79 -15.79
C GLY A 136 -5.08 -10.30 -16.44
N PRO A 137 -6.27 -10.84 -16.08
CA PRO A 137 -7.52 -10.55 -16.79
C PRO A 137 -7.88 -9.06 -16.78
N GLY A 138 -7.67 -8.38 -15.64
CA GLY A 138 -7.90 -6.93 -15.53
C GLY A 138 -7.00 -6.12 -16.46
N ASN A 139 -5.71 -6.49 -16.59
CA ASN A 139 -4.79 -5.83 -17.52
C ASN A 139 -5.20 -6.02 -18.97
N HIS A 140 -5.66 -7.23 -19.32
CA HIS A 140 -6.16 -7.52 -20.66
C HIS A 140 -7.41 -6.67 -21.00
N LEU A 141 -8.36 -6.56 -20.06
CA LEU A 141 -9.55 -5.72 -20.24
C LEU A 141 -9.19 -4.24 -20.40
N ILE A 142 -8.30 -3.72 -19.55
CA ILE A 142 -7.82 -2.34 -19.64
C ILE A 142 -7.14 -2.10 -20.99
N HIS A 143 -6.33 -3.04 -21.47
CA HIS A 143 -5.69 -2.95 -22.78
C HIS A 143 -6.72 -2.79 -23.91
N LEU A 144 -7.79 -3.59 -23.89
CA LEU A 144 -8.85 -3.52 -24.90
C LEU A 144 -9.66 -2.22 -24.85
N ILE A 145 -9.89 -1.66 -23.66
CA ILE A 145 -10.62 -0.38 -23.50
C ILE A 145 -9.74 0.80 -23.92
N CYS A 146 -8.46 0.77 -23.55
CA CYS A 146 -7.52 1.88 -23.73
C CYS A 146 -6.73 1.84 -25.05
N GLN A 147 -6.94 0.83 -25.90
CA GLN A 147 -6.29 0.73 -27.20
C GLN A 147 -6.62 1.94 -28.09
N LYS A 148 -5.70 2.31 -28.99
CA LYS A 148 -5.82 3.47 -29.89
C LYS A 148 -6.07 3.08 -31.36
N THR A 149 -6.49 1.85 -31.60
CA THR A 149 -6.73 1.30 -32.95
C THR A 149 -7.94 1.97 -33.62
N LYS A 150 -8.06 1.84 -34.95
CA LYS A 150 -9.20 2.38 -35.70
C LYS A 150 -10.48 1.65 -35.24
N GLY A 151 -11.48 2.41 -34.80
CA GLY A 151 -12.71 1.85 -34.21
C GLY A 151 -12.66 1.68 -32.68
N SER A 152 -11.53 2.01 -32.02
CA SER A 152 -11.45 2.03 -30.56
C SER A 152 -12.23 3.18 -29.94
N LEU A 153 -12.71 2.98 -28.71
CA LEU A 153 -13.45 3.99 -27.93
C LEU A 153 -12.69 5.32 -27.83
N LYS A 154 -11.37 5.25 -27.68
CA LYS A 154 -10.50 6.43 -27.56
C LYS A 154 -10.41 7.25 -28.86
N LYS A 155 -10.59 6.62 -30.02
CA LYS A 155 -10.49 7.30 -31.33
C LYS A 155 -11.84 7.77 -31.86
N VAL A 156 -12.94 7.17 -31.42
CA VAL A 156 -14.31 7.52 -31.84
C VAL A 156 -14.70 8.96 -31.51
N ASN A 157 -14.07 9.58 -30.50
CA ASN A 157 -14.43 10.93 -30.03
C ASN A 157 -13.44 12.04 -30.43
N GLN A 158 -12.59 11.81 -31.43
CA GLN A 158 -11.76 12.85 -32.06
C GLN A 158 -12.40 13.25 -33.40
N ARG A 159 -13.41 14.12 -33.34
CA ARG A 159 -13.85 14.91 -34.50
C ARG A 159 -13.18 16.27 -34.47
#